data_AF-A0A7Y0QYH0-F1
#
_entry.id   AF-A0A7Y0QYH0-F1
#
_cell.length_a   1.000
_cell.length_b   1.000
_cell.length_c   1.000
_cell.angle_alpha   90.00
_cell.angle_beta   90.00
_cell.angle_gamma   90.00
#
_symmetry.space_group_name_H-M   'P 1'
#
loop_
_entity.id
_entity.type
_entity.pdbx_description
1 polymer ?
#
loop_
_entity_poly.entity_id
_entity_poly.type
_entity_poly.pdbx_seq_one_letter_code
_entity_poly.pdbx_strand_id
1 'polypeptide(L)'
;MTDTAKPALPDRLAGNPRSPFFIKECFEHQIGIRINGQERTDVEEYCVSEGWVKIASPKAKDRFGNPMLIKLKGEVEAYYV
;
A
#
# COMPACT_ATOMS: atom_id res chain seq x y z
N MET A 1 6.16 -27.84 -1.89
CA MET A 1 4.87 -27.77 -1.16
C MET A 1 4.94 -26.48 -0.35
N THR A 2 4.41 -25.37 -0.89
CA THR A 2 4.50 -24.06 -0.23
C THR A 2 3.51 -24.01 0.92
N ASP A 3 4.05 -24.01 2.13
CA ASP A 3 3.34 -23.75 3.37
C ASP A 3 2.92 -22.27 3.38
N THR A 4 1.86 -21.93 2.65
CA THR A 4 1.45 -20.53 2.47
C THR A 4 0.36 -20.21 3.47
N ALA A 5 0.74 -20.10 4.75
CA ALA A 5 -0.14 -19.51 5.75
C ALA A 5 -0.40 -18.01 5.49
N LYS A 6 0.45 -17.34 4.69
CA LYS A 6 0.31 -15.96 4.20
C LYS A 6 0.74 -15.88 2.72
N PRO A 7 -0.06 -15.31 1.80
CA PRO A 7 0.32 -15.15 0.39
C PRO A 7 1.58 -14.29 0.25
N ALA A 8 2.29 -14.37 -0.88
CA ALA A 8 3.40 -13.44 -1.12
C ALA A 8 2.85 -12.04 -1.46
N LEU A 9 3.44 -10.99 -0.90
CA LEU A 9 3.07 -9.62 -1.25
C LEU A 9 3.49 -9.31 -2.70
N PRO A 10 2.57 -8.78 -3.53
CA PRO A 10 2.88 -8.45 -4.92
C PRO A 10 3.78 -7.20 -5.02
N ASP A 11 4.37 -6.99 -6.19
CA ASP A 11 5.14 -5.77 -6.48
C ASP A 11 4.32 -4.47 -6.30
N ARG A 12 3.03 -4.53 -6.66
CA ARG A 12 2.08 -3.45 -6.50
C ARG A 12 0.80 -3.96 -5.86
N LEU A 13 0.38 -3.32 -4.78
CA LEU A 13 -0.86 -3.61 -4.07
C LEU A 13 -1.61 -2.32 -3.77
N ALA A 14 -2.91 -2.33 -4.00
CA ALA A 14 -3.81 -1.25 -3.65
C ALA A 14 -4.82 -1.73 -2.60
N GLY A 15 -5.12 -0.88 -1.61
CA GLY A 15 -6.16 -1.11 -0.61
C GLY A 15 -7.58 -0.81 -1.11
N ASN A 16 -7.71 -0.16 -2.27
CA ASN A 16 -9.01 0.16 -2.85
C ASN A 16 -9.56 -1.04 -3.68
N PRO A 17 -10.72 -1.63 -3.32
CA PRO A 17 -11.30 -2.77 -4.04
C PRO A 17 -11.63 -2.53 -5.51
N ARG A 18 -11.70 -1.27 -5.94
CA ARG A 18 -11.95 -0.90 -7.34
C ARG A 18 -10.67 -0.86 -8.19
N SER A 19 -9.51 -0.98 -7.56
CA SER A 19 -8.22 -1.02 -8.27
C SER A 19 -7.97 -2.41 -8.87
N PRO A 20 -7.37 -2.50 -10.07
CA PRO A 20 -6.92 -3.78 -10.62
C PRO A 20 -5.80 -4.44 -9.79
N PHE A 21 -5.17 -3.70 -8.88
CA PHE A 21 -4.10 -4.18 -7.99
C PHE A 21 -4.62 -4.52 -6.59
N PHE A 22 -5.93 -4.68 -6.41
CA PHE A 22 -6.51 -5.12 -5.14
C PHE A 22 -6.49 -6.65 -5.05
N ILE A 23 -5.77 -7.18 -4.05
CA ILE A 23 -5.68 -8.61 -3.78
C ILE A 23 -6.21 -8.85 -2.37
N LYS A 24 -7.40 -9.42 -2.26
CA LYS A 24 -8.13 -9.58 -0.99
C LYS A 24 -7.36 -10.45 0.00
N GLU A 25 -6.72 -11.50 -0.49
CA GLU A 25 -5.98 -12.50 0.27
C GLU A 25 -4.81 -11.87 1.04
N CYS A 26 -4.18 -10.82 0.48
CA CYS A 26 -3.11 -10.11 1.18
C CYS A 26 -3.63 -9.36 2.41
N PHE A 27 -4.84 -8.81 2.35
CA PHE A 27 -5.48 -8.03 3.41
C PHE A 27 -6.11 -8.88 4.52
N GLU A 28 -6.13 -10.21 4.38
CA GLU A 28 -6.47 -11.13 5.49
C GLU A 28 -5.41 -11.11 6.58
N HIS A 29 -4.21 -10.61 6.26
CA HIS A 29 -3.13 -10.39 7.18
C HIS A 29 -2.80 -8.90 7.25
N GLN A 30 -2.29 -8.45 8.41
CA GLN A 30 -1.87 -7.07 8.56
C GLN A 30 -0.59 -6.81 7.76
N ILE A 31 -0.61 -5.78 6.93
CA ILE A 31 0.50 -5.38 6.07
C ILE A 31 1.11 -4.08 6.61
N GLY A 32 2.42 -4.08 6.84
CA GLY A 32 3.21 -2.89 7.15
C GLY A 32 4.00 -2.45 5.92
N ILE A 33 4.17 -1.14 5.75
CA ILE A 33 4.95 -0.56 4.64
C ILE A 33 5.99 0.38 5.22
N ARG A 34 7.22 0.25 4.76
CA ARG A 34 8.31 1.17 5.10
C ARG A 34 8.72 1.92 3.84
N ILE A 35 8.82 3.24 3.94
CA ILE A 35 9.36 4.09 2.89
C ILE A 35 10.57 4.87 3.39
N ASN A 36 11.72 4.73 2.73
CA ASN A 36 13.00 5.36 3.13
C ASN A 36 13.32 5.13 4.62
N GLY A 37 13.15 3.91 5.12
CA GLY A 37 13.38 3.58 6.53
C GLY A 37 12.23 3.97 7.49
N GLN A 38 11.21 4.73 7.05
CA GLN A 38 10.08 5.14 7.88
C GLN A 38 8.88 4.24 7.72
N GLU A 39 8.40 3.66 8.81
CA GLU A 39 7.17 2.87 8.84
C GLU A 39 5.93 3.74 8.64
N ARG A 40 5.01 3.27 7.80
CA ARG A 40 3.77 3.93 7.42
C ARG A 40 2.63 2.91 7.42
N THR A 41 1.51 3.32 8.01
CA THR A 41 0.27 2.53 8.08
C THR A 41 -0.90 3.20 7.36
N ASP A 42 -0.68 4.41 6.83
CA ASP A 42 -1.63 5.26 6.12
C ASP A 42 -1.53 5.14 4.59
N VAL A 43 -0.85 4.08 4.12
CA VAL A 43 -0.62 3.83 2.70
C VAL A 43 -1.85 3.18 2.07
N GLU A 44 -2.38 3.80 1.03
CA GLU A 44 -3.47 3.25 0.23
C GLU A 44 -2.98 2.38 -0.93
N GLU A 45 -1.79 2.66 -1.46
CA GLU A 45 -1.21 1.90 -2.58
C GLU A 45 0.31 2.00 -2.55
N TYR A 46 1.01 0.94 -2.93
CA TYR A 46 2.46 0.97 -3.13
C TYR A 46 2.87 0.30 -4.43
N CYS A 47 4.05 0.66 -4.92
CA CYS A 47 4.76 -0.03 -5.99
C CYS A 47 6.24 -0.12 -5.62
N VAL A 48 6.74 -1.34 -5.44
CA VAL A 48 8.13 -1.60 -5.04
C VAL A 48 9.07 -1.34 -6.22
N SER A 49 8.78 -1.90 -7.39
CA SER A 49 9.59 -1.72 -8.61
C SER A 49 9.75 -0.27 -9.03
N GLU A 50 8.69 0.53 -8.94
CA GLU A 50 8.74 1.96 -9.26
C GLU A 50 9.15 2.85 -8.07
N GLY A 51 9.29 2.28 -6.85
CA GLY A 51 9.75 3.00 -5.67
C GLY A 51 8.82 4.13 -5.22
N TRP A 52 7.53 3.85 -5.04
CA TRP A 52 6.60 4.85 -4.49
C TRP A 52 5.45 4.27 -3.68
N VAL A 53 4.88 5.11 -2.82
CA VAL A 53 3.63 4.86 -2.11
C VAL A 53 2.66 6.00 -2.35
N LYS A 54 1.36 5.73 -2.27
CA LYS A 54 0.30 6.72 -2.20
C LYS A 54 -0.31 6.72 -0.82
N ILE A 55 -0.41 7.90 -0.23
CA ILE A 55 -1.03 8.13 1.07
C ILE A 55 -2.18 9.11 0.93
N ALA A 56 -3.18 8.98 1.78
CA ALA A 56 -4.24 9.98 1.90
C ALA A 56 -3.66 11.29 2.44
N SER A 57 -3.94 12.41 1.77
CA SER A 57 -3.55 13.72 2.26
C SER A 57 -4.31 14.05 3.55
N PRO A 58 -3.62 14.49 4.62
CA PRO A 58 -4.30 14.89 5.85
C PRO A 58 -5.05 16.23 5.69
N LYS A 59 -4.69 17.06 4.70
CA LYS A 59 -5.22 18.42 4.54
C LYS A 59 -6.00 18.62 3.25
N ALA A 60 -5.61 17.94 2.17
CA ALA A 60 -6.20 18.17 0.87
C ALA A 60 -7.35 17.17 0.61
N LYS A 61 -8.51 17.70 0.24
CA LYS A 61 -9.69 16.92 -0.16
C LYS A 61 -10.07 17.24 -1.61
N ASP A 62 -10.67 16.28 -2.30
CA ASP A 62 -11.27 16.48 -3.61
C ASP A 62 -12.60 17.25 -3.52
N ARG A 63 -13.23 17.50 -4.67
CA ARG A 63 -14.54 18.18 -4.76
C ARG A 63 -15.69 17.45 -4.09
N PHE A 64 -15.52 16.16 -3.78
CA PHE A 64 -16.50 15.30 -3.12
C PHE A 64 -16.18 15.10 -1.63
N GLY A 65 -15.13 15.74 -1.11
CA GLY A 65 -14.70 15.64 0.28
C GLY A 65 -13.79 14.46 0.60
N ASN A 66 -13.38 13.66 -0.39
CA ASN A 66 -12.45 12.54 -0.19
C ASN A 66 -11.02 13.05 -0.04
N PRO A 67 -10.18 12.46 0.81
CA PRO A 67 -8.76 12.78 0.86
C PRO A 67 -8.09 12.62 -0.52
N MET A 68 -7.27 13.59 -0.92
CA MET A 68 -6.48 13.45 -2.14
C MET A 68 -5.29 12.52 -1.89
N LEU A 69 -4.98 11.66 -2.86
CA LEU A 69 -3.81 10.79 -2.77
C LEU A 69 -2.53 11.52 -3.16
N ILE A 70 -1.54 11.49 -2.27
CA ILE A 70 -0.20 12.05 -2.50
C ILE A 70 0.76 10.89 -2.77
N LYS A 71 1.49 10.97 -3.89
CA LYS A 71 2.56 10.01 -4.19
C LYS A 71 3.85 10.45 -3.49
N LEU A 72 4.38 9.60 -2.63
CA LEU A 72 5.72 9.73 -2.05
C LEU A 72 6.65 8.75 -2.75
N LYS A 73 7.83 9.22 -3.16
CA LYS A 73 8.86 8.40 -3.80
C LYS A 73 9.93 8.00 -2.79
N GLY A 74 10.48 6.81 -2.94
CA GLY A 74 11.51 6.29 -2.06
C GLY A 74 11.70 4.79 -2.20
N GLU A 75 12.64 4.25 -1.44
CA GLU A 75 12.78 2.81 -1.25
C GLU A 75 11.55 2.29 -0.49
N VAL A 76 10.84 1.34 -1.08
CA VAL A 76 9.59 0.79 -0.54
C VAL A 76 9.81 -0.66 -0.13
N GLU A 77 9.57 -0.96 1.14
CA GLU A 77 9.57 -2.31 1.68
C GLU A 77 8.16 -2.65 2.19
N ALA A 78 7.56 -3.72 1.68
CA ALA A 78 6.28 -4.23 2.17
C ALA A 78 6.50 -5.54 2.94
N TYR A 79 5.88 -5.68 4.11
CA TYR A 79 6.02 -6.86 4.96
C TYR A 79 4.72 -7.20 5.68
N TYR A 80 4.60 -8.45 6.13
CA TYR A 80 3.52 -8.85 7.03
C TYR A 80 3.89 -8.54 8.48
N VAL A 81 2.92 -8.01 9.22
CA VAL A 81 2.98 -7.87 10.68
C VAL A 81 2.57 -9.20 11.34
#